data_AF-A0A812U6H6-F1
#
_entry.id   AF-A0A812U6H6-F1
#
_cell.length_a   1.000
_cell.length_b   1.000
_cell.length_c   1.000
_cell.angle_alpha   90.00
_cell.angle_beta   90.00
_cell.angle_gamma   90.00
#
_symmetry.space_group_name_H-M   'P 1'
#
loop_
_entity.id
_entity.type
_entity.pdbx_description
1 polymer ?
#
loop_
_entity_poly.entity_id
_entity_poly.type
_entity_poly.pdbx_seq_one_letter_code
_entity_poly.pdbx_strand_id
1 'polypeptide(L)'
;MIVNGTGATFLLQLALQVDRKQVLPQVLCDPGQQAVAEYWATGLGRWTASAGCAASHRNEDFSYWTSTWAAAFTALQGEPAYEDPAVRTADGVFVWDAEYCVVSGFLDLPRAELLQNYSAVMKLQEDACGSEPLKSITEGAPAAALQGIFPKVDEMFAEEKNKSAAQRSAPLLQPGILSRVNAAHCAAGSYSCMIHFCLNNFCRLGDGRIGQGCQCDSNFSLKPIPTN
;
A
#
# COMPACT_ATOMS: atom_id res chain seq x y z
N MET A 1 45.32 3.28 5.15
CA MET A 1 44.25 4.22 4.80
C MET A 1 42.96 3.41 4.79
N ILE A 2 42.19 3.47 5.87
CA ILE A 2 40.95 2.71 6.07
C ILE A 2 39.84 3.74 6.02
N VAL A 3 38.97 3.66 5.01
CA VAL A 3 37.78 4.51 4.89
C VAL A 3 36.67 3.82 5.67
N ASN A 4 36.32 4.38 6.83
CA ASN A 4 35.19 3.94 7.65
C ASN A 4 33.88 4.38 7.00
N GLY A 5 32.96 3.43 6.89
CA GLY A 5 31.62 3.62 6.36
C GLY A 5 30.71 4.37 7.33
N THR A 6 30.03 5.40 6.81
CA THR A 6 28.88 6.04 7.43
C THR A 6 27.70 5.89 6.48
N GLY A 7 26.88 4.87 6.70
CA GLY A 7 25.74 4.57 5.83
C GLY A 7 24.64 3.72 6.46
N ALA A 8 24.46 3.77 7.78
CA ALA A 8 23.48 2.89 8.46
C ALA A 8 22.52 3.59 9.44
N THR A 9 22.55 4.92 9.59
CA THR A 9 21.82 5.57 10.71
C THR A 9 20.53 6.30 10.30
N PHE A 10 20.16 6.33 9.02
CA PHE A 10 19.00 7.14 8.58
C PHE A 10 17.66 6.38 8.57
N LEU A 11 17.65 5.05 8.72
CA LEU A 11 16.42 4.25 8.69
C LEU A 11 15.75 4.04 10.06
N LEU A 12 16.41 4.41 11.16
CA LEU A 12 15.89 4.15 12.51
C LEU A 12 15.02 5.29 13.08
N GLN A 13 15.01 6.49 12.48
CA GLN A 13 14.31 7.65 13.04
C GLN A 13 12.91 7.89 12.48
N LEU A 14 12.53 7.24 11.37
CA LEU A 14 11.15 7.31 10.84
C LEU A 14 10.14 6.47 11.66
N ALA A 15 10.61 5.63 12.59
CA ALA A 15 9.75 4.77 13.41
C ALA A 15 9.24 5.43 14.71
N LEU A 16 9.69 6.64 15.08
CA LEU A 16 9.45 7.19 16.43
C LEU A 16 8.37 8.27 16.56
N GLN A 17 7.70 8.65 15.47
CA GLN A 17 6.58 9.60 15.54
C GLN A 17 5.42 9.17 14.62
N VAL A 18 4.97 7.94 14.76
CA VAL A 18 3.57 7.65 14.41
C VAL A 18 2.75 8.34 15.49
N ASP A 19 2.37 9.60 15.24
CA ASP A 19 1.29 10.24 15.97
C ASP A 19 0.13 9.26 15.88
N ARG A 20 -0.25 8.66 17.02
CA ARG A 20 -1.26 7.60 17.07
C ARG A 20 -2.59 8.19 16.63
N LYS A 21 -2.84 8.18 15.32
CA LYS A 21 -4.16 8.41 14.76
C LYS A 21 -5.07 7.34 15.37
N GLN A 22 -6.24 7.77 15.84
CA GLN A 22 -7.18 6.90 16.49
C GLN A 22 -7.56 5.78 15.51
N VAL A 23 -7.21 4.53 15.84
CA VAL A 23 -7.61 3.36 15.06
C VAL A 23 -9.12 3.29 15.09
N LEU A 24 -9.75 3.40 13.93
CA LEU A 24 -11.20 3.36 13.84
C LEU A 24 -11.67 1.90 13.84
N PRO A 25 -12.58 1.51 14.74
CA PRO A 25 -12.96 0.11 14.98
C PRO A 25 -13.64 -0.57 13.79
N GLN A 26 -13.95 0.19 12.74
CA GLN A 26 -14.59 -0.31 11.52
C GLN A 26 -13.62 -0.88 10.49
N VAL A 27 -12.30 -0.66 10.61
CA VAL A 27 -11.31 -1.19 9.66
C VAL A 27 -10.75 -2.54 10.09
N LEU A 28 -10.69 -2.80 11.40
CA LEU A 28 -10.33 -4.09 11.98
C LEU A 28 -11.59 -4.77 12.52
N CYS A 29 -11.82 -6.03 12.19
CA CYS A 29 -13.07 -6.72 12.58
C CYS A 29 -13.17 -7.06 14.06
N ASP A 30 -12.05 -7.13 14.77
CA ASP A 30 -11.98 -7.49 16.19
C ASP A 30 -11.01 -6.51 16.90
N PRO A 31 -11.38 -5.94 18.06
CA PRO A 31 -10.49 -5.12 18.87
C PRO A 31 -9.11 -5.76 19.15
N GLY A 32 -9.04 -7.09 19.28
CA GLY A 32 -7.79 -7.85 19.45
C GLY A 32 -6.84 -7.75 18.26
N GLN A 33 -7.33 -7.43 17.06
CA GLN A 33 -6.47 -7.20 15.90
C GLN A 33 -5.67 -5.90 16.00
N GLN A 34 -6.02 -4.95 16.86
CA GLN A 34 -5.22 -3.73 17.02
C GLN A 34 -3.80 -4.05 17.52
N ALA A 35 -3.66 -4.91 18.53
CA ALA A 35 -2.35 -5.33 19.02
C ALA A 35 -1.55 -6.11 17.97
N VAL A 36 -2.23 -6.90 17.13
CA VAL A 36 -1.63 -7.60 15.99
C VAL A 36 -1.15 -6.61 14.92
N ALA A 37 -1.95 -5.57 14.64
CA ALA A 37 -1.58 -4.50 13.72
C ALA A 37 -0.35 -3.75 14.23
N GLU A 38 -0.35 -3.35 15.50
CA GLU A 38 0.78 -2.66 16.13
C GLU A 38 2.05 -3.52 16.06
N TYR A 39 1.95 -4.83 16.34
CA TYR A 39 3.08 -5.76 16.20
C TYR A 39 3.64 -5.77 14.77
N TRP A 40 2.79 -5.92 13.76
CA TRP A 40 3.26 -5.98 12.38
C TRP A 40 3.79 -4.65 11.86
N ALA A 41 3.17 -3.53 12.23
CA ALA A 41 3.52 -2.21 11.70
C ALA A 41 4.72 -1.56 12.42
N THR A 42 4.91 -1.82 13.72
CA THR A 42 5.93 -1.16 14.56
C THR A 42 6.97 -2.12 15.15
N GLY A 43 6.69 -3.42 15.17
CA GLY A 43 7.51 -4.40 15.89
C GLY A 43 8.77 -4.84 15.14
N LEU A 44 9.53 -5.73 15.78
CA LEU A 44 10.64 -6.52 15.22
C LEU A 44 10.21 -7.49 14.10
N GLY A 45 8.98 -7.38 13.61
CA GLY A 45 8.47 -8.16 12.50
C GLY A 45 9.39 -8.00 11.30
N ARG A 46 10.01 -9.10 10.85
CA ARG A 46 11.01 -9.12 9.76
C ARG A 46 10.45 -8.74 8.39
N TRP A 47 9.25 -8.20 8.32
CA TRP A 47 8.47 -8.03 7.11
C TRP A 47 8.12 -6.55 6.93
N THR A 48 9.12 -5.70 6.74
CA THR A 48 8.90 -4.35 6.19
C THR A 48 8.31 -4.44 4.78
N ALA A 49 7.90 -3.31 4.18
CA ALA A 49 7.43 -3.24 2.79
C ALA A 49 8.25 -4.13 1.82
N SER A 50 9.58 -3.95 1.82
CA SER A 50 10.49 -4.71 0.96
C SER A 50 10.66 -6.16 1.40
N ALA A 51 10.79 -6.42 2.70
CA ALA A 51 11.08 -7.77 3.18
C ALA A 51 9.86 -8.70 3.13
N GLY A 52 8.66 -8.17 3.36
CA GLY A 52 7.40 -8.90 3.30
C GLY A 52 7.01 -9.27 1.86
N CYS A 53 7.14 -8.34 0.91
CA CYS A 53 6.91 -8.68 -0.50
C CYS A 53 7.94 -9.72 -1.01
N ALA A 54 9.23 -9.54 -0.68
CA ALA A 54 10.23 -10.57 -1.00
C ALA A 54 9.91 -11.94 -0.37
N ALA A 55 9.32 -11.98 0.83
CA ALA A 55 8.82 -13.21 1.44
C ALA A 55 7.67 -13.83 0.66
N SER A 56 6.75 -12.99 0.18
CA SER A 56 5.61 -13.43 -0.63
C SER A 56 6.06 -14.11 -1.90
N HIS A 57 7.09 -13.58 -2.57
CA HIS A 57 7.69 -14.24 -3.72
C HIS A 57 8.38 -15.56 -3.37
N ARG A 58 9.16 -15.60 -2.28
CA ARG A 58 9.85 -16.84 -1.87
C ARG A 58 8.91 -17.99 -1.51
N ASN A 59 7.72 -17.68 -0.98
CA ASN A 59 6.75 -18.68 -0.54
C ASN A 59 5.56 -18.83 -1.50
N GLU A 60 5.58 -18.13 -2.64
CA GLU A 60 4.47 -18.11 -3.61
C GLU A 60 3.11 -17.79 -2.99
N ASP A 61 3.10 -16.91 -1.98
CA ASP A 61 1.91 -16.55 -1.20
C ASP A 61 1.96 -15.06 -0.83
N PHE A 62 1.15 -14.25 -1.52
CA PHE A 62 1.06 -12.81 -1.28
C PHE A 62 0.47 -12.43 0.08
N SER A 63 -0.24 -13.34 0.76
CA SER A 63 -0.79 -13.07 2.10
C SER A 63 0.30 -12.83 3.15
N TYR A 64 1.54 -13.28 2.90
CA TYR A 64 2.68 -12.95 3.76
C TYR A 64 2.93 -11.45 3.90
N TRP A 65 2.62 -10.67 2.86
CA TRP A 65 2.73 -9.21 2.91
C TRP A 65 1.37 -8.55 3.11
N THR A 66 0.37 -8.98 2.35
CA THR A 66 -0.93 -8.30 2.26
C THR A 66 -1.82 -8.50 3.47
N SER A 67 -1.52 -9.47 4.34
CA SER A 67 -2.21 -9.71 5.61
C SER A 67 -1.32 -9.49 6.84
N THR A 68 -0.10 -8.94 6.67
CA THR A 68 0.81 -8.61 7.78
C THR A 68 1.06 -7.10 7.82
N TRP A 69 2.29 -6.65 7.53
CA TRP A 69 2.73 -5.27 7.61
C TRP A 69 1.89 -4.33 6.75
N ALA A 70 1.55 -4.68 5.51
CA ALA A 70 0.85 -3.76 4.63
C ALA A 70 -0.56 -3.45 5.15
N ALA A 71 -1.34 -4.49 5.44
CA ALA A 71 -2.66 -4.36 6.06
C ALA A 71 -2.63 -3.64 7.42
N ALA A 72 -1.66 -4.01 8.26
CA ALA A 72 -1.50 -3.42 9.58
C ALA A 72 -1.15 -1.92 9.50
N PHE A 73 -0.20 -1.57 8.62
CA PHE A 73 0.22 -0.20 8.42
C PHE A 73 -0.95 0.66 7.96
N THR A 74 -1.69 0.25 6.93
CA THR A 74 -2.83 1.04 6.44
C THR A 74 -3.98 1.08 7.44
N ALA A 75 -4.20 0.03 8.24
CA ALA A 75 -5.23 0.05 9.27
C ALA A 75 -4.91 1.05 10.39
N LEU A 76 -3.63 1.20 10.74
CA LEU A 76 -3.17 2.15 11.76
C LEU A 76 -3.03 3.59 11.24
N GLN A 77 -2.81 3.75 9.93
CA GLN A 77 -2.67 5.06 9.27
C GLN A 77 -3.98 5.58 8.68
N GLY A 78 -5.09 4.92 8.98
CA GLY A 78 -6.43 5.32 8.58
C GLY A 78 -6.74 6.79 8.90
N GLU A 79 -7.55 7.40 8.05
CA GLU A 79 -7.85 8.83 8.11
C GLU A 79 -9.36 9.07 8.21
N PRO A 80 -9.82 10.25 8.66
CA PRO A 80 -11.22 10.63 8.47
C PRO A 80 -11.63 10.53 7.00
N ALA A 81 -12.91 10.34 6.74
CA ALA A 81 -13.46 10.22 5.40
C ALA A 81 -12.92 11.33 4.48
N TYR A 82 -12.37 10.91 3.36
CA TYR A 82 -11.80 11.78 2.34
C TYR A 82 -12.67 11.77 1.09
N GLU A 83 -12.81 12.93 0.47
CA GLU A 83 -13.56 13.10 -0.77
C GLU A 83 -12.87 14.14 -1.65
N ASP A 84 -12.70 13.77 -2.91
CA ASP A 84 -12.34 14.61 -4.04
C ASP A 84 -13.17 14.16 -5.29
N PRO A 85 -13.06 14.83 -6.45
CA PRO A 85 -13.81 14.44 -7.65
C PRO A 85 -13.55 13.02 -8.20
N ALA A 86 -12.46 12.34 -7.82
CA ALA A 86 -12.09 11.01 -8.29
C ALA A 86 -12.31 9.90 -7.24
N VAL A 87 -12.09 10.19 -5.96
CA VAL A 87 -12.07 9.22 -4.86
C VAL A 87 -12.88 9.71 -3.68
N ARG A 88 -13.73 8.81 -3.16
CA ARG A 88 -14.46 8.98 -1.90
C ARG A 88 -14.12 7.80 -1.02
N THR A 89 -13.68 8.02 0.21
CA THR A 89 -13.30 6.97 1.16
C THR A 89 -14.23 6.95 2.36
N ALA A 90 -14.42 5.78 2.97
CA ALA A 90 -15.00 5.67 4.29
C ALA A 90 -13.99 6.12 5.37
N ASP A 91 -14.49 6.45 6.56
CA ASP A 91 -13.64 6.74 7.71
C ASP A 91 -12.73 5.55 8.05
N GLY A 92 -11.46 5.83 8.33
CA GLY A 92 -10.42 4.85 8.71
C GLY A 92 -9.64 4.31 7.52
N VAL A 93 -9.96 4.70 6.30
CA VAL A 93 -9.24 4.26 5.09
C VAL A 93 -7.97 5.09 4.94
N PHE A 94 -6.86 4.44 4.58
CA PHE A 94 -5.63 5.13 4.22
C PHE A 94 -5.72 5.67 2.79
N VAL A 95 -5.85 6.99 2.65
CA VAL A 95 -6.26 7.64 1.39
C VAL A 95 -5.27 7.42 0.26
N TRP A 96 -3.96 7.45 0.56
CA TRP A 96 -2.89 7.27 -0.42
C TRP A 96 -3.01 5.94 -1.17
N ASP A 97 -3.09 4.84 -0.42
CA ASP A 97 -3.24 3.50 -0.99
C ASP A 97 -4.62 3.31 -1.64
N ALA A 98 -5.68 3.85 -1.03
CA ALA A 98 -7.02 3.78 -1.61
C ALA A 98 -7.07 4.43 -3.00
N GLU A 99 -6.50 5.63 -3.16
CA GLU A 99 -6.43 6.29 -4.46
C GLU A 99 -5.58 5.49 -5.44
N TYR A 100 -4.38 5.05 -5.03
CA TYR A 100 -3.52 4.23 -5.87
C TYR A 100 -4.24 2.97 -6.40
N CYS A 101 -4.94 2.26 -5.52
CA CYS A 101 -5.70 1.07 -5.88
C CYS A 101 -6.84 1.36 -6.87
N VAL A 102 -7.51 2.51 -6.73
CA VAL A 102 -8.56 2.95 -7.64
C VAL A 102 -7.99 3.36 -8.99
N VAL A 103 -7.01 4.27 -9.02
CA VAL A 103 -6.50 4.84 -10.28
C VAL A 103 -5.65 3.85 -11.08
N SER A 104 -5.08 2.84 -10.43
CA SER A 104 -4.41 1.71 -11.10
C SER A 104 -5.40 0.71 -11.71
N GLY A 105 -6.70 0.83 -11.41
CA GLY A 105 -7.73 -0.12 -11.84
C GLY A 105 -7.67 -1.47 -11.13
N PHE A 106 -6.88 -1.59 -10.07
CA PHE A 106 -6.69 -2.88 -9.38
C PHE A 106 -7.95 -3.35 -8.66
N LEU A 107 -8.78 -2.43 -8.18
CA LEU A 107 -10.05 -2.79 -7.55
C LEU A 107 -11.10 -3.36 -8.51
N ASP A 108 -10.89 -3.20 -9.83
CA ASP A 108 -11.81 -3.67 -10.86
C ASP A 108 -11.39 -5.04 -11.44
N LEU A 109 -10.28 -5.61 -10.93
CA LEU A 109 -9.80 -6.95 -11.29
C LEU A 109 -10.63 -8.07 -10.63
N PRO A 110 -10.62 -9.31 -11.15
CA PRO A 110 -11.39 -10.43 -10.59
C PRO A 110 -10.84 -10.90 -9.22
N ARG A 111 -11.27 -10.21 -8.15
CA ARG A 111 -10.78 -10.40 -6.76
C ARG A 111 -10.71 -11.85 -6.32
N ALA A 112 -11.81 -12.60 -6.43
CA ALA A 112 -11.88 -13.97 -5.90
C ALA A 112 -10.88 -14.93 -6.58
N GLU A 113 -10.64 -14.74 -7.88
CA GLU A 113 -9.69 -15.54 -8.64
C GLU A 113 -8.25 -15.19 -8.27
N LEU A 114 -7.93 -13.89 -8.25
CA LEU A 114 -6.55 -13.42 -8.07
C LEU A 114 -6.04 -13.55 -6.63
N LEU A 115 -6.92 -13.45 -5.62
CA LEU A 115 -6.48 -13.58 -4.23
C LEU A 115 -5.91 -14.95 -3.88
N GLN A 116 -6.30 -16.00 -4.62
CA GLN A 116 -5.86 -17.39 -4.40
C GLN A 116 -4.89 -17.90 -5.48
N ASN A 117 -4.52 -17.04 -6.45
CA ASN A 117 -3.76 -17.45 -7.63
C ASN A 117 -2.47 -16.63 -7.79
N TYR A 118 -1.40 -17.07 -7.14
CA TYR A 118 -0.09 -16.45 -7.18
C TYR A 118 0.40 -16.24 -8.63
N SER A 119 0.34 -17.29 -9.45
CA SER A 119 0.82 -17.24 -10.83
C SER A 119 0.04 -16.26 -11.71
N ALA A 120 -1.28 -16.13 -11.52
CA ALA A 120 -2.08 -15.16 -12.25
C ALA A 120 -1.69 -13.71 -11.92
N VAL A 121 -1.45 -13.41 -10.63
CA VAL A 121 -0.98 -12.07 -10.22
C VAL A 121 0.44 -11.79 -10.74
N MET A 122 1.33 -12.79 -10.73
CA MET A 122 2.66 -12.67 -11.33
C MET A 122 2.58 -12.37 -12.83
N LYS A 123 1.68 -13.05 -13.55
CA LYS A 123 1.45 -12.77 -14.96
C LYS A 123 0.98 -11.34 -15.21
N LEU A 124 0.08 -10.81 -14.38
CA LEU A 124 -0.34 -9.39 -14.48
C LEU A 124 0.83 -8.43 -14.28
N GLN A 125 1.75 -8.73 -13.35
CA GLN A 125 2.97 -7.95 -13.20
C GLN A 125 3.85 -8.02 -14.44
N GLU A 126 4.11 -9.22 -14.97
CA GLU A 126 4.94 -9.40 -16.17
C GLU A 126 4.38 -8.64 -17.36
N ASP A 127 3.07 -8.79 -17.61
CA ASP A 127 2.39 -8.12 -18.71
C ASP A 127 2.44 -6.59 -18.54
N ALA A 128 2.17 -6.06 -17.34
CA ALA A 128 2.18 -4.63 -17.08
C ALA A 128 3.59 -4.02 -17.12
N CYS A 129 4.55 -4.59 -16.36
CA CYS A 129 5.92 -4.07 -16.29
C CYS A 129 6.71 -4.27 -17.59
N GLY A 130 6.31 -5.23 -18.44
CA GLY A 130 6.87 -5.45 -19.78
C GLY A 130 6.26 -4.57 -20.87
N SER A 131 5.24 -3.78 -20.55
CA SER A 131 4.51 -2.92 -21.50
C SER A 131 4.91 -1.44 -21.40
N GLU A 132 4.71 -0.71 -22.50
CA GLU A 132 4.87 0.75 -22.49
C GLU A 132 3.67 1.45 -21.82
N PRO A 133 3.88 2.57 -21.09
CA PRO A 133 5.16 3.27 -20.91
C PRO A 133 6.02 2.76 -19.74
N LEU A 134 5.54 1.78 -18.96
CA LEU A 134 6.20 1.37 -17.71
C LEU A 134 7.61 0.82 -17.98
N LYS A 135 7.75 -0.02 -19.00
CA LYS A 135 9.02 -0.60 -19.42
C LYS A 135 10.07 0.48 -19.67
N SER A 136 9.78 1.47 -20.52
CA SER A 136 10.73 2.54 -20.83
C SER A 136 11.10 3.37 -19.59
N ILE A 137 10.16 3.64 -18.68
CA ILE A 137 10.43 4.39 -17.44
C ILE A 137 11.33 3.57 -16.50
N THR A 138 11.04 2.28 -16.34
CA THR A 138 11.80 1.37 -15.46
C THR A 138 13.21 1.14 -15.98
N GLU A 139 13.40 0.96 -17.29
CA GLU A 139 14.73 0.76 -17.91
C GLU A 139 15.53 2.07 -18.05
N GLY A 140 14.83 3.21 -18.17
CA GLY A 140 15.44 4.51 -18.43
C GLY A 140 15.92 5.28 -17.19
N ALA A 141 15.64 4.81 -15.97
CA ALA A 141 15.98 5.51 -14.74
C ALA A 141 16.58 4.57 -13.67
N PRO A 142 17.60 5.03 -12.90
CA PRO A 142 18.08 4.26 -11.74
C PRO A 142 16.98 4.04 -10.71
N ALA A 143 16.99 2.88 -10.05
CA ALA A 143 16.00 2.53 -9.03
C ALA A 143 15.83 3.61 -7.95
N ALA A 144 16.92 4.22 -7.47
CA ALA A 144 16.86 5.30 -6.48
C ALA A 144 16.08 6.54 -6.98
N ALA A 145 16.20 6.88 -8.27
CA ALA A 145 15.46 7.99 -8.86
C ALA A 145 13.95 7.66 -8.98
N LEU A 146 13.61 6.41 -9.29
CA LEU A 146 12.22 5.94 -9.31
C LEU A 146 11.62 5.98 -7.90
N GLN A 147 12.34 5.51 -6.88
CA GLN A 147 11.89 5.54 -5.48
C GLN A 147 11.70 6.97 -4.95
N GLY A 148 12.39 7.96 -5.52
CA GLY A 148 12.18 9.38 -5.20
C GLY A 148 10.78 9.91 -5.51
N ILE A 149 9.91 9.13 -6.17
CA ILE A 149 8.50 9.51 -6.40
C ILE A 149 7.68 9.48 -5.11
N PHE A 150 7.95 8.56 -4.17
CA PHE A 150 7.11 8.35 -2.99
C PHE A 150 7.05 9.59 -2.07
N PRO A 151 8.18 10.21 -1.68
CA PRO A 151 8.14 11.44 -0.88
C PRO A 151 7.39 12.59 -1.56
N LYS A 152 7.50 12.69 -2.89
CA LYS A 152 6.76 13.69 -3.67
C LYS A 152 5.26 13.44 -3.58
N VAL A 153 4.84 12.18 -3.67
CA VAL A 153 3.41 11.85 -3.52
C VAL A 153 2.95 12.12 -2.09
N ASP A 154 3.75 11.78 -1.07
CA ASP A 154 3.44 12.10 0.33
C ASP A 154 3.21 13.60 0.53
N GLU A 155 4.08 14.44 -0.04
CA GLU A 155 3.93 15.90 -0.03
C GLU A 155 2.63 16.37 -0.71
N MET A 156 2.28 15.77 -1.86
CA MET A 156 1.03 16.09 -2.57
C MET A 156 -0.20 15.79 -1.70
N PHE A 157 -0.27 14.62 -1.07
CA PHE A 157 -1.37 14.28 -0.18
C PHE A 157 -1.39 15.14 1.08
N ALA A 158 -0.23 15.48 1.64
CA ALA A 158 -0.14 16.37 2.80
C ALA A 158 -0.68 17.77 2.48
N GLU A 159 -0.37 18.32 1.31
CA GLU A 159 -0.90 19.61 0.86
C GLU A 159 -2.43 19.57 0.70
N GLU A 160 -2.95 18.55 0.04
CA GLU A 160 -4.36 18.41 -0.33
C GLU A 160 -5.28 18.16 0.87
N LYS A 161 -4.75 17.55 1.93
CA LYS A 161 -5.49 17.38 3.20
C LYS A 161 -5.81 18.69 3.89
N ASN A 162 -5.06 19.76 3.63
CA ASN A 162 -5.33 21.09 4.17
C ASN A 162 -6.39 21.87 3.36
N LYS A 163 -6.87 21.31 2.24
CA LYS A 163 -7.90 21.91 1.39
C LYS A 163 -9.28 21.34 1.72
N SER A 164 -10.33 22.13 1.51
CA SER A 164 -11.71 21.62 1.55
C SER A 164 -11.97 20.67 0.37
N ALA A 165 -12.95 19.77 0.48
CA ALA A 165 -13.26 18.80 -0.57
C ALA A 165 -13.48 19.47 -1.95
N ALA A 166 -14.14 20.63 -1.99
CA ALA A 166 -14.39 21.37 -3.24
C ALA A 166 -13.13 22.02 -3.87
N GLN A 167 -12.03 22.12 -3.11
CA GLN A 167 -10.77 22.74 -3.55
C GLN A 167 -9.70 21.71 -3.89
N ARG A 168 -9.94 20.42 -3.63
CA ARG A 168 -8.95 19.38 -3.84
C ARG A 168 -8.74 19.10 -5.33
N SER A 169 -7.48 18.86 -5.69
CA SER A 169 -7.11 18.37 -7.02
C SER A 169 -7.46 16.89 -7.11
N ALA A 170 -7.92 16.40 -8.27
CA ALA A 170 -8.26 14.99 -8.43
C ALA A 170 -8.13 14.47 -9.88
N PRO A 171 -7.68 13.21 -10.07
CA PRO A 171 -6.94 12.43 -9.07
C PRO A 171 -5.59 13.10 -8.73
N LEU A 172 -5.07 12.94 -7.52
CA LEU A 172 -3.71 13.36 -7.20
C LEU A 172 -2.68 12.53 -7.97
N LEU A 173 -2.94 11.23 -8.11
CA LEU A 173 -2.14 10.30 -8.90
C LEU A 173 -2.47 10.39 -10.39
N GLN A 174 -2.18 11.55 -10.98
CA GLN A 174 -2.30 11.80 -12.41
C GLN A 174 -1.49 10.78 -13.24
N PRO A 175 -1.84 10.50 -14.51
CA PRO A 175 -1.23 9.43 -15.30
C PRO A 175 0.31 9.42 -15.31
N GLY A 176 0.95 10.59 -15.35
CA GLY A 176 2.41 10.70 -15.32
C GLY A 176 3.05 10.40 -13.95
N ILE A 177 2.35 10.71 -12.86
CA ILE A 177 2.77 10.34 -11.50
C ILE A 177 2.53 8.86 -11.27
N LEU A 178 1.32 8.38 -11.62
CA LEU A 178 0.95 6.97 -11.50
C LEU A 178 1.91 6.06 -12.27
N SER A 179 2.28 6.41 -13.50
CA SER A 179 3.25 5.64 -14.29
C SER A 179 4.63 5.54 -13.60
N ARG A 180 5.07 6.59 -12.90
CA ARG A 180 6.33 6.60 -12.14
C ARG A 180 6.23 5.77 -10.86
N VAL A 181 5.10 5.82 -10.16
CA VAL A 181 4.83 4.96 -8.99
C VAL A 181 4.83 3.49 -9.42
N ASN A 182 4.09 3.15 -10.49
CA ASN A 182 4.06 1.80 -11.05
C ASN A 182 5.45 1.33 -11.49
N ALA A 183 6.21 2.17 -12.20
CA ALA A 183 7.58 1.86 -12.58
C ALA A 183 8.51 1.64 -11.38
N ALA A 184 8.33 2.39 -10.29
CA ALA A 184 9.07 2.20 -9.05
C ALA A 184 8.75 0.85 -8.39
N HIS A 185 7.48 0.43 -8.40
CA HIS A 185 7.07 -0.90 -7.95
C HIS A 185 7.60 -2.02 -8.86
N CYS A 186 7.55 -1.84 -10.18
CA CYS A 186 8.16 -2.78 -11.13
C CYS A 186 9.67 -2.95 -10.88
N ALA A 187 10.41 -1.83 -10.74
CA ALA A 187 11.84 -1.84 -10.46
C ALA A 187 12.19 -2.51 -9.12
N ALA A 188 11.31 -2.37 -8.12
CA ALA A 188 11.47 -2.99 -6.81
C ALA A 188 10.98 -4.45 -6.75
N GLY A 189 10.39 -4.96 -7.84
CA GLY A 189 9.75 -6.28 -7.86
C GLY A 189 8.55 -6.38 -6.92
N SER A 190 7.84 -5.28 -6.65
CA SER A 190 6.71 -5.23 -5.72
C SER A 190 5.36 -4.94 -6.38
N TYR A 191 5.28 -4.91 -7.71
CA TYR A 191 4.05 -4.58 -8.42
C TYR A 191 2.94 -5.63 -8.22
N SER A 192 3.28 -6.91 -8.30
CA SER A 192 2.38 -8.04 -8.01
C SER A 192 1.86 -8.02 -6.57
N CYS A 193 2.74 -7.72 -5.61
CA CYS A 193 2.38 -7.48 -4.23
C CYS A 193 1.32 -6.37 -4.13
N MET A 194 1.51 -5.23 -4.81
CA MET A 194 0.54 -4.12 -4.82
C MET A 194 -0.82 -4.54 -5.41
N ILE A 195 -0.85 -5.33 -6.49
CA ILE A 195 -2.10 -5.86 -7.06
C ILE A 195 -2.86 -6.68 -6.00
N HIS A 196 -2.19 -7.66 -5.39
CA HIS A 196 -2.83 -8.50 -4.36
C HIS A 196 -3.22 -7.68 -3.13
N PHE A 197 -2.40 -6.71 -2.73
CA PHE A 197 -2.67 -5.85 -1.59
C PHE A 197 -3.94 -5.02 -1.78
N CYS A 198 -4.09 -4.38 -2.94
CA CYS A 198 -5.28 -3.62 -3.29
C CYS A 198 -6.52 -4.51 -3.26
N LEU A 199 -6.43 -5.69 -3.88
CA LEU A 199 -7.51 -6.66 -3.91
C LEU A 199 -7.85 -7.23 -2.53
N ASN A 200 -6.88 -7.39 -1.64
CA ASN A 200 -7.11 -7.97 -0.33
C ASN A 200 -7.69 -6.95 0.65
N ASN A 201 -7.15 -5.72 0.64
CA ASN A 201 -7.37 -4.75 1.69
C ASN A 201 -8.41 -3.68 1.37
N PHE A 202 -8.73 -3.42 0.10
CA PHE A 202 -9.66 -2.37 -0.29
C PHE A 202 -10.80 -2.91 -1.15
N CYS A 203 -11.89 -2.15 -1.25
CA CYS A 203 -13.06 -2.49 -2.06
C CYS A 203 -13.90 -1.23 -2.35
N ARG A 204 -14.79 -1.34 -3.32
CA ARG A 204 -15.89 -0.38 -3.49
C ARG A 204 -17.08 -0.80 -2.63
N LEU A 205 -17.57 0.10 -1.79
CA LEU A 205 -18.78 -0.07 -0.99
C LEU A 205 -20.03 0.18 -1.84
N GLY A 206 -21.20 -0.24 -1.34
CA GLY A 206 -22.47 -0.10 -2.05
C GLY A 206 -22.90 1.34 -2.35
N ASP A 207 -22.33 2.33 -1.65
CA ASP A 207 -22.56 3.76 -1.86
C ASP A 207 -21.47 4.44 -2.73
N GLY A 208 -20.58 3.64 -3.31
CA GLY A 208 -19.49 4.09 -4.17
C GLY A 208 -18.24 4.57 -3.45
N ARG A 209 -18.22 4.63 -2.11
CA ARG A 209 -17.00 4.92 -1.35
C ARG A 209 -16.02 3.74 -1.41
N ILE A 210 -14.76 4.01 -1.17
CA ILE A 210 -13.73 3.00 -0.95
C ILE A 210 -13.71 2.64 0.53
N GLY A 211 -13.80 1.36 0.82
CA GLY A 211 -13.62 0.79 2.15
C GLY A 211 -12.26 0.12 2.29
N GLN A 212 -11.91 -0.22 3.52
CA GLN A 212 -10.72 -0.98 3.87
C GLN A 212 -11.03 -2.06 4.92
N GLY A 213 -10.34 -3.20 4.83
CA GLY A 213 -10.38 -4.26 5.84
C GLY A 213 -11.79 -4.75 6.13
N CYS A 214 -12.25 -4.60 7.37
CA CYS A 214 -13.56 -5.07 7.81
C CYS A 214 -14.75 -4.42 7.11
N GLN A 215 -14.56 -3.20 6.56
CA GLN A 215 -15.58 -2.54 5.75
C GLN A 215 -15.84 -3.29 4.44
N CYS A 216 -14.86 -4.04 3.97
CA CYS A 216 -14.90 -4.78 2.71
C CYS A 216 -15.30 -6.24 2.88
N ASP A 217 -14.83 -6.88 3.95
CA ASP A 217 -15.13 -8.27 4.27
C ASP A 217 -15.22 -8.40 5.79
N SER A 218 -16.37 -8.82 6.30
CA SER A 218 -16.59 -9.02 7.74
C SER A 218 -15.70 -10.13 8.33
N ASN A 219 -15.08 -10.95 7.49
CA ASN A 219 -14.11 -11.98 7.89
C ASN A 219 -12.65 -11.51 7.72
N PHE A 220 -12.42 -10.23 7.43
CA PHE A 220 -11.08 -9.70 7.30
C PHE A 220 -10.25 -9.93 8.57
N SER A 221 -9.05 -10.48 8.41
CA SER A 221 -8.14 -10.74 9.50
C SER A 221 -6.68 -10.54 9.11
N LEU A 222 -5.93 -9.92 10.02
CA LEU A 222 -4.47 -9.94 9.98
C LEU A 222 -3.94 -11.34 10.33
N LYS A 223 -2.79 -11.74 9.77
CA LYS A 223 -2.11 -12.96 10.22
C LYS A 223 -1.75 -12.83 11.71
N PRO A 224 -1.91 -13.89 12.51
CA PRO A 224 -1.60 -13.85 13.94
C PRO A 224 -0.10 -13.64 14.17
N ILE A 225 0.23 -13.10 15.35
CA ILE A 225 1.61 -12.97 15.82
C ILE A 225 2.22 -14.38 15.94
N PRO A 226 3.40 -14.66 15.36
CA PRO A 226 4.05 -15.97 15.51
C PRO A 226 4.31 -16.29 16.99
N THR A 227 3.82 -17.45 17.44
CA THR A 227 4.19 -18.02 18.75
C THR A 227 5.47 -18.82 18.59
N ASN A 228 6.52 -18.48 19.34
CA ASN A 228 7.76 -19.27 19.38
C ASN A 228 7.56 -20.65 20.00
#